data_AF-A0A5C6Y768-F1
#
_entry.id   AF-A0A5C6Y768-F1
#
_cell.length_a   1.000
_cell.length_b   1.000
_cell.length_c   1.000
_cell.angle_alpha   90.00
_cell.angle_beta   90.00
_cell.angle_gamma   90.00
#
_symmetry.space_group_name_H-M   'P 1'
#
loop_
_entity.id
_entity.type
_entity.pdbx_description
1 polymer ?
#
loop_
_entity_poly.entity_id
_entity_poly.type
_entity_poly.pdbx_seq_one_letter_code
_entity_poly.pdbx_strand_id
1 'polypeptide(L)' 'MQHKALMFTEVFSVGLEFKSITFSNQKMNVSIHFYNQQKELCITITRELFWFDYFSWETIAPPEKNVDCFVFKNEFGKVG' A
#
# COMPACT_ATOMS: atom_id res chain seq x y z
N MET A 1 -10.31 -10.88 17.32
CA MET A 1 -10.03 -9.44 17.50
C MET A 1 -11.28 -8.68 17.10
N GLN A 2 -11.81 -7.82 17.96
CA GLN A 2 -13.03 -7.06 17.69
C GLN A 2 -12.62 -5.76 16.99
N HIS A 3 -12.99 -5.61 15.72
CA HIS A 3 -12.71 -4.38 14.96
C HIS A 3 -13.61 -3.25 15.48
N LYS A 4 -13.01 -2.11 15.84
CA LYS A 4 -13.73 -0.92 16.30
C LYS A 4 -14.15 -0.09 15.09
N ALA A 5 -15.40 0.36 15.08
CA ALA A 5 -15.93 1.15 13.96
C ALA A 5 -15.18 2.48 13.83
N LEU A 6 -14.73 2.80 12.63
CA LEU A 6 -14.24 4.14 12.29
C LEU A 6 -15.45 5.02 12.00
N MET A 7 -15.71 6.01 12.84
CA MET A 7 -16.83 6.93 12.61
C MET A 7 -16.41 7.94 11.53
N PHE A 8 -17.27 8.17 10.52
CA PHE A 8 -16.96 8.99 9.34
C PHE A 8 -16.56 10.46 9.66
N THR A 9 -16.85 10.95 10.86
CA THR A 9 -16.55 12.32 11.31
C THR A 9 -15.36 12.41 12.26
N GLU A 10 -14.75 11.28 12.63
CA GLU A 10 -13.58 11.28 13.51
C GLU A 10 -12.29 11.48 12.72
N VAL A 11 -11.32 12.16 13.33
CA VAL A 11 -9.97 12.25 12.75
C VAL A 11 -9.35 10.86 12.79
N PHE A 12 -8.75 10.47 11.67
CA PHE A 12 -8.03 9.21 11.54
C PHE A 12 -6.67 9.46 10.90
N SER A 13 -5.78 8.48 11.07
CA SER A 13 -4.54 8.41 10.30
C SER A 13 -4.52 7.15 9.43
N VAL A 14 -3.81 7.22 8.31
CA VAL A 14 -3.71 6.12 7.34
C VAL A 14 -2.26 5.69 7.23
N GLY A 15 -2.01 4.40 7.45
CA GLY A 15 -0.74 3.75 7.15
C GLY A 15 -0.84 3.01 5.82
N LEU A 16 0.05 3.32 4.87
CA LEU A 16 0.18 2.57 3.63
C LEU A 16 1.36 1.60 3.75
N GLU A 17 1.07 0.30 3.75
CA GLU A 17 2.07 -0.76 3.79
C GLU A 17 2.19 -1.43 2.43
N PHE A 18 3.40 -1.42 1.87
CA PHE A 18 3.73 -2.18 0.68
C PHE A 18 3.88 -3.67 1.02
N LYS A 19 3.19 -4.55 0.29
CA LYS A 19 3.28 -6.01 0.49
C LYS A 19 4.14 -6.68 -0.57
N SER A 20 3.86 -6.42 -1.84
CA SER A 20 4.60 -7.01 -2.96
C SER A 20 4.31 -6.32 -4.29
N ILE A 21 5.25 -6.43 -5.23
CA ILE A 21 5.01 -6.17 -6.65
C ILE A 21 4.79 -7.54 -7.30
N THR A 22 3.72 -7.71 -8.07
CA THR A 22 3.45 -8.97 -8.79
C THR A 22 4.43 -9.14 -9.94
N PHE A 23 4.72 -10.39 -10.35
CA PHE A 23 5.71 -10.77 -11.38
C PHE A 23 5.62 -10.00 -12.72
N SER A 24 4.47 -9.41 -13.08
CA SER A 24 4.34 -8.57 -14.27
C SER A 24 4.85 -7.13 -14.08
N ASN A 25 5.36 -6.78 -12.89
CA ASN A 25 5.69 -5.43 -12.42
C ASN A 25 4.57 -4.39 -12.47
N GLN A 26 3.44 -4.65 -13.13
CA GLN A 26 2.37 -3.68 -13.37
C GLN A 26 1.43 -3.46 -12.17
N LYS A 27 1.45 -4.35 -11.17
CA LYS A 27 0.57 -4.27 -10.00
C LYS A 27 1.35 -4.33 -8.69
N MET A 28 0.91 -3.50 -7.75
CA MET A 28 1.41 -3.38 -6.39
C MET A 28 0.31 -3.80 -5.42
N ASN A 29 0.59 -4.82 -4.61
CA ASN A 29 -0.27 -5.17 -3.49
C ASN A 29 0.06 -4.29 -2.29
N VAL A 30 -0.96 -3.62 -1.76
CA VAL A 30 -0.84 -2.76 -0.58
C VAL A 30 -1.87 -3.15 0.47
N SER A 31 -1.48 -2.94 1.73
CA SER A 31 -2.41 -2.89 2.86
C SER A 31 -2.54 -1.44 3.31
N ILE A 32 -3.78 -0.99 3.44
CA ILE A 32 -4.14 0.35 3.88
C ILE A 32 -4.74 0.20 5.28
N HIS A 33 -4.03 0.69 6.29
CA HIS A 33 -4.40 0.61 7.70
C HIS A 33 -5.02 1.93 8.14
N PHE A 34 -6.20 1.89 8.72
CA PHE A 34 -6.86 3.05 9.29
C PHE A 34 -6.79 2.99 10.81
N TYR A 35 -6.28 4.05 11.41
CA TYR A 35 -6.16 4.20 12.86
C TYR A 35 -7.00 5.37 13.35
N ASN A 36 -7.66 5.21 14.50
CA ASN A 36 -8.35 6.32 15.16
C ASN A 36 -7.35 7.27 15.87
N GLN A 37 -7.88 8.32 16.52
CA GLN A 37 -7.06 9.29 17.26
C GLN A 37 -6.21 8.65 18.39
N GLN A 38 -6.67 7.53 18.96
CA GLN A 38 -5.94 6.78 19.98
C GLN A 38 -4.86 5.84 19.38
N LYS A 39 -4.65 5.89 18.06
CA LYS A 39 -3.75 5.02 17.29
C LYS A 39 -4.15 3.54 17.34
N GLU A 40 -5.41 3.24 17.64
CA GLU A 40 -5.94 1.88 17.57
C GLU A 40 -6.25 1.53 16.12
N LEU A 41 -5.88 0.33 15.67
CA LEU A 41 -6.19 -0.15 14.32
C LEU A 41 -7.69 -0.45 14.20
N CYS A 42 -8.40 0.31 13.37
CA CYS A 42 -9.83 0.11 13.13
C CYS A 42 -10.05 -0.93 12.03
N ILE A 43 -9.44 -0.73 10.86
CA ILE A 43 -9.60 -1.59 9.68
C ILE A 43 -8.35 -1.63 8.83
N THR A 44 -8.13 -2.77 8.18
CA THR A 44 -7.14 -2.95 7.12
C THR A 44 -7.88 -3.26 5.82
N ILE A 45 -7.57 -2.51 4.75
CA ILE A 45 -8.06 -2.78 3.41
C ILE A 45 -6.88 -3.26 2.56
N THR A 46 -7.03 -4.43 1.93
CA THR A 46 -6.06 -4.91 0.94
C THR A 46 -6.52 -4.53 -0.45
N ARG A 47 -5.63 -3.91 -1.23
CA ARG A 47 -5.91 -3.49 -2.61
C ARG A 47 -4.72 -3.76 -3.52
N GLU A 48 -5.04 -3.99 -4.79
CA GLU A 48 -4.09 -3.89 -5.89
C GLU A 48 -4.09 -2.45 -6.40
N LEU A 49 -2.91 -1.84 -6.52
CA LEU A 49 -2.68 -0.58 -7.21
C LEU A 49 -1.95 -0.88 -8.53
N PHE A 50 -2.20 -0.05 -9.55
CA PHE A 50 -1.57 -0.16 -10.86
C PHE A 50 -1.24 1.24 -11.40
N TRP A 51 -0.24 1.31 -12.27
CA TRP A 51 0.08 2.54 -12.99
C TRP A 51 -0.80 2.62 -14.23
N PHE A 52 -1.45 3.77 -14.43
CA PHE A 52 -2.34 4.00 -15.55
C PHE A 52 -1.86 5.23 -16.32
N ASP A 53 -1.67 5.06 -17.63
CA ASP A 53 -1.39 6.17 -18.53
C ASP A 53 -2.71 6.71 -19.10
N TYR A 54 -3.00 7.97 -18.80
CA TYR A 54 -4.21 8.63 -19.28
C TYR A 54 -4.13 9.06 -20.75
N PHE A 55 -2.94 9.09 -21.35
CA PHE A 55 -2.79 9.41 -22.76
C PHE A 55 -3.08 8.21 -23.66
N SER A 56 -2.52 7.04 -23.34
CA SER A 56 -2.82 5.78 -24.04
C SER A 56 -4.11 5.11 -23.57
N TRP A 57 -4.59 5.48 -22.37
CA TRP A 57 -5.73 4.85 -21.68
C TRP A 57 -5.48 3.39 -21.30
N GLU A 58 -4.25 3.08 -20.87
CA GLU A 58 -3.82 1.71 -20.59
C GLU A 58 -3.08 1.60 -19.24
N THR A 59 -3.12 0.40 -18.67
CA THR A 59 -2.28 0.04 -17.54
C THR A 59 -0.85 -0.18 -18.02
N ILE A 60 0.10 0.53 -17.43
CA ILE A 60 1.52 0.49 -17.81
C ILE A 60 2.38 -0.11 -16.71
N ALA A 61 3.62 -0.48 -17.06
CA ALA A 61 4.63 -0.80 -16.07
C ALA A 61 4.95 0.44 -15.20
N PRO A 62 5.43 0.25 -13.96
CA PRO A 62 5.86 1.35 -13.12
C PRO A 62 7.00 2.09 -13.82
N PRO A 63 7.06 3.43 -13.74
CA PRO A 63 8.23 4.17 -14.19
C PRO A 63 9.48 3.61 -13.52
N GLU A 64 10.55 3.35 -14.28
CA GLU A 64 11.76 2.64 -13.82
C GLU A 64 12.32 3.18 -12.51
N LYS A 65 12.26 4.50 -12.29
CA LYS A 65 12.75 5.17 -11.06
C LYS A 65 11.97 4.84 -9.79
N ASN A 66 10.76 4.29 -9.90
CA ASN A 66 9.90 4.02 -8.74
C ASN A 66 10.05 2.60 -8.20
N VAL A 67 10.52 1.63 -9.01
CA VAL A 67 10.63 0.22 -8.57
C VAL A 67 11.66 0.08 -7.46
N ASP A 68 12.81 0.74 -7.61
CA ASP A 68 13.87 0.74 -6.60
C ASP A 68 13.37 1.26 -5.24
N CYS A 69 12.58 2.33 -5.22
CA CYS A 69 12.03 2.88 -3.98
C CYS A 69 11.18 1.88 -3.17
N PHE A 70 10.60 0.87 -3.81
CA PHE A 70 9.79 -0.15 -3.13
C PHE A 70 10.54 -1.46 -2.87
N VAL A 71 11.58 -1.78 -3.66
CA VAL A 71 12.36 -3.01 -3.52
C VAL A 71 13.44 -2.89 -2.43
N PHE A 72 14.01 -1.69 -2.21
CA PHE A 72 15.12 -1.46 -1.26
C PHE A 72 14.81 -1.74 0.23
N LYS A 73 13.55 -2.02 0.61
CA LYS A 73 13.21 -2.37 2.00
C LYS A 73 13.41 -3.85 2.36
N ASN A 74 13.53 -4.75 1.37
CA ASN A 74 13.67 -6.19 1.65
C ASN A 74 15.11 -6.67 1.92
N GLU A 75 16.13 -5.82 1.71
CA GLU A 75 17.53 -6.25 1.86
C GLU A 75 18.11 -6.05 3.28
N PHE A 76 17.49 -5.24 4.15
CA PHE A 76 17.98 -5.02 5.52
C PHE A 76 17.54 -6.09 6.55
N GLY A 77 16.79 -7.11 6.13
CA GLY A 77 16.30 -8.19 7.00
C GLY A 77 17.13 -9.48 6.98
N LYS A 78 18.19 -9.56 6.17
CA LYS A 78 19.09 -10.73 6.09
C LYS A 78 20.45 -10.40 6.69
N VAL A 79 20.51 -10.38 8.02
CA VAL A 79 21.76 -10.68 8.74
C VAL A 79 21.65 -12.12 9.23
N GLY A 80 22.62 -12.94 8.82
CA GLY A 80 22.76 -14.33 9.25
C GLY A 80 23.34 -14.46 10.65
#